data_AF-A0A1S8KL09-F1
#
_entry.id   AF-A0A1S8KL09-F1
#
_cell.length_a   1.000
_cell.length_b   1.000
_cell.length_c   1.000
_cell.angle_alpha   90.00
_cell.angle_beta   90.00
_cell.angle_gamma   90.00
#
_symmetry.space_group_name_H-M   'P 1'
#
loop_
_entity.id
_entity.type
_entity.pdbx_description
1 polymer ?
#
loop_
_entity_poly.entity_id
_entity_poly.type
_entity_poly.pdbx_seq_one_letter_code
_entity_poly.pdbx_strand_id
1 'polypeptide(L)'
;KECVNCPLLNQCTKSKNHQRVITRHVWGDLMDEVEHLRLTDLNKSIYKKRKQTIERIFADAKEKHGMRWTKYRGLEKVATHTMLVFAAMNLKKLATWLWKGKEPLFFCSKIRNEVDKKLFQARVTSLEQLLSTV
;
A
#
# COMPACT_ATOMS: atom_id res chain seq x y z
N LYS A 1 20.15 35.91 4.58
CA LYS A 1 20.33 37.16 3.81
C LYS A 1 21.61 37.17 2.96
N GLU A 2 22.45 36.14 3.06
CA GLU A 2 23.78 36.10 2.42
C GLU A 2 23.73 35.79 0.91
N CYS A 3 22.62 35.27 0.38
CA CYS A 3 22.52 34.87 -1.03
C CYS A 3 22.59 36.03 -2.04
N VAL A 4 22.25 37.26 -1.64
CA VAL A 4 22.21 38.44 -2.54
C VAL A 4 23.60 38.76 -3.12
N ASN A 5 24.67 38.57 -2.33
CA ASN A 5 26.04 38.88 -2.74
C ASN A 5 26.84 37.61 -3.11
N CYS A 6 26.17 36.49 -3.31
CA CYS A 6 26.85 35.23 -3.61
C CYS A 6 27.37 35.23 -5.06
N PRO A 7 28.67 34.97 -5.31
CA PRO A 7 29.22 34.91 -6.67
C PRO A 7 28.65 33.76 -7.52
N LEU A 8 28.09 32.75 -6.87
CA LEU A 8 27.44 31.60 -7.52
C LEU A 8 25.92 31.77 -7.67
N LEU A 9 25.36 32.95 -7.37
CA LEU A 9 23.93 33.21 -7.40
C LEU A 9 23.28 32.84 -8.75
N ASN A 10 23.94 33.20 -9.86
CA ASN A 10 23.50 32.88 -11.23
C ASN A 10 23.45 31.36 -11.51
N GLN A 11 24.23 30.55 -10.78
CA GLN A 11 24.22 29.09 -10.88
C GLN A 11 23.17 28.46 -9.94
N CYS A 12 22.89 29.10 -8.80
CA CYS A 12 22.02 28.55 -7.76
C CYS A 12 20.52 28.82 -7.97
N THR A 13 20.13 30.01 -8.47
CA THR A 13 18.71 30.40 -8.61
C THR A 13 18.51 31.47 -9.68
N LYS A 14 17.41 31.38 -10.45
CA LYS A 14 16.97 32.43 -11.39
C LYS A 14 15.87 33.35 -10.80
N SER A 15 15.60 33.24 -9.51
CA SER A 15 14.53 33.99 -8.85
C SER A 15 14.93 35.45 -8.67
N LYS A 16 14.03 36.39 -9.01
CA LYS A 16 14.22 37.84 -8.78
C LYS A 16 14.45 38.19 -7.31
N ASN A 17 13.94 37.37 -6.40
CA ASN A 17 14.09 37.56 -4.96
C ASN A 17 15.41 37.01 -4.41
N HIS A 18 16.30 36.50 -5.28
CA HIS A 18 17.60 35.90 -4.92
C HIS A 18 17.48 34.79 -3.86
N GLN A 19 16.37 34.05 -3.93
CA GLN A 19 16.04 32.94 -3.03
C GLN A 19 15.70 31.70 -3.83
N ARG A 20 16.30 30.57 -3.44
CA ARG A 20 15.96 29.25 -3.96
C ARG A 20 14.80 28.68 -3.15
N VAL A 21 13.61 28.64 -3.73
CA VAL A 21 12.45 27.96 -3.13
C VAL A 21 12.41 26.54 -3.66
N ILE A 22 12.46 25.56 -2.76
CA ILE A 22 12.33 24.14 -3.09
C ILE A 22 11.00 23.66 -2.50
N THR A 23 10.04 23.37 -3.37
CA THR A 23 8.77 22.76 -2.97
C THR A 23 8.95 21.24 -2.95
N ARG A 24 8.98 20.64 -1.76
CA ARG A 24 8.94 19.18 -1.59
C ARG A 24 7.58 18.73 -1.09
N HIS A 25 7.21 17.51 -1.46
CA HIS A 25 6.04 16.84 -0.90
C HIS A 25 6.30 16.48 0.57
N VAL A 26 5.26 16.51 1.41
CA VAL A 26 5.39 16.19 2.87
C VAL A 26 6.00 14.81 3.11
N TRP A 27 5.70 13.86 2.21
CA TRP A 27 6.27 12.49 2.23
C TRP A 27 7.43 12.29 1.24
N GLY A 28 8.08 13.37 0.79
CA GLY A 28 9.16 13.28 -0.20
C GLY A 28 10.30 12.38 0.26
N ASP A 29 10.77 12.59 1.49
CA ASP A 29 11.91 11.83 2.04
C ASP A 29 11.56 10.33 2.21
N LEU A 30 10.31 10.01 2.56
CA LEU A 30 9.83 8.62 2.62
C LEU A 30 9.75 7.97 1.24
N MET A 31 9.34 8.72 0.21
CA MET A 31 9.30 8.21 -1.17
C MET A 31 10.70 7.93 -1.70
N ASP A 32 11.66 8.80 -1.39
CA ASP A 32 13.07 8.62 -1.74
C ASP A 32 13.63 7.36 -1.07
N GLU A 33 13.34 7.13 0.21
CA GLU A 33 13.72 5.90 0.91
C GLU A 33 13.12 4.64 0.29
N VAL A 34 11.82 4.65 -0.04
CA VAL A 34 11.15 3.53 -0.70
C VAL A 34 11.79 3.23 -2.07
N GLU A 35 12.20 4.26 -2.81
CA GLU A 35 12.87 4.11 -4.10
C GLU A 35 14.26 3.48 -3.93
N HIS A 36 15.03 3.91 -2.93
CA HIS A 36 16.30 3.26 -2.58
C HIS A 36 16.10 1.77 -2.24
N LEU A 37 15.10 1.46 -1.42
CA LEU A 37 14.76 0.08 -1.07
C LEU A 37 14.31 -0.74 -2.29
N ARG A 38 13.58 -0.14 -3.25
CA ARG A 38 13.15 -0.82 -4.48
C ARG A 38 14.33 -1.39 -5.28
N LEU A 39 15.48 -0.71 -5.22
CA LEU A 39 16.69 -1.08 -5.95
C LEU A 39 17.55 -2.14 -5.25
N THR A 40 17.25 -2.53 -4.01
CA THR A 40 17.89 -3.66 -3.34
C THR A 40 17.59 -4.97 -4.07
N ASP A 41 18.53 -5.92 -4.11
CA ASP A 41 18.40 -7.14 -4.92
C ASP A 41 17.18 -8.01 -4.56
N LEU A 42 16.87 -8.10 -3.26
CA LEU A 42 15.67 -8.78 -2.78
C LEU A 42 14.41 -8.11 -3.35
N ASN A 43 14.30 -6.79 -3.25
CA ASN A 43 13.13 -6.04 -3.72
C ASN A 43 13.03 -6.02 -5.24
N LYS A 44 14.14 -5.97 -5.98
CA LYS A 44 14.16 -6.17 -7.44
C LYS A 44 13.55 -7.53 -7.80
N SER A 45 13.91 -8.59 -7.09
CA SER A 45 13.37 -9.94 -7.34
C SER A 45 11.86 -10.03 -7.07
N ILE A 46 11.38 -9.37 -6.01
CA ILE A 46 9.96 -9.29 -5.67
C ILE A 46 9.22 -8.43 -6.70
N TYR A 47 9.76 -7.28 -7.08
CA TYR A 47 9.16 -6.35 -8.03
C TYR A 47 9.00 -6.99 -9.40
N LYS A 48 9.95 -7.84 -9.84
CA LYS A 48 9.82 -8.64 -11.07
C LYS A 48 8.58 -9.55 -11.08
N LYS A 49 8.05 -9.95 -9.92
CA LYS A 49 6.82 -10.78 -9.81
C LYS A 49 5.54 -9.98 -10.02
N ARG A 50 5.59 -8.63 -9.99
CA ARG A 50 4.44 -7.73 -10.19
C ARG A 50 3.68 -8.02 -11.48
N LYS A 51 4.39 -8.33 -12.57
CA LYS A 51 3.80 -8.71 -13.87
C LYS A 51 2.93 -9.97 -13.81
N GLN A 52 3.26 -10.89 -12.92
CA GLN A 52 2.56 -12.18 -12.78
C GLN A 52 1.36 -12.09 -11.82
N THR A 53 1.43 -11.20 -10.83
CA THR A 53 0.43 -11.08 -9.77
C THR A 53 -0.47 -9.87 -10.01
N ILE A 54 0.06 -8.67 -9.81
CA ILE A 54 -0.67 -7.41 -9.77
C ILE A 54 -1.15 -7.02 -11.17
N GLU A 55 -0.25 -6.92 -12.14
CA GLU A 55 -0.59 -6.45 -13.49
C GLU A 55 -1.59 -7.38 -14.19
N ARG A 56 -1.46 -8.70 -13.95
CA ARG A 56 -2.42 -9.69 -14.47
C ARG A 56 -3.83 -9.47 -13.93
N ILE A 57 -3.98 -9.15 -12.63
CA ILE A 57 -5.29 -8.86 -12.02
C ILE A 57 -5.87 -7.58 -12.62
N PHE A 58 -5.05 -6.54 -12.81
CA PHE A 58 -5.52 -5.30 -13.44
C PHE A 58 -5.91 -5.50 -14.91
N ALA A 59 -5.18 -6.32 -15.66
CA ALA A 59 -5.54 -6.68 -17.03
C ALA A 59 -6.90 -7.40 -17.07
N ASP A 60 -7.13 -8.38 -16.18
CA ASP A 60 -8.42 -9.06 -16.07
C ASP A 60 -9.55 -8.09 -15.69
N ALA A 61 -9.30 -7.18 -14.75
CA ALA A 61 -10.27 -6.16 -14.36
C ALA A 61 -10.65 -5.26 -15.55
N LYS A 62 -9.68 -4.87 -16.37
CA LYS A 62 -9.89 -4.03 -17.54
C LYS A 62 -10.67 -4.74 -18.65
N GLU A 63 -10.20 -5.93 -19.04
CA GLU A 63 -10.71 -6.63 -20.23
C GLU A 63 -11.96 -7.48 -19.93
N LYS A 64 -12.01 -8.18 -18.78
CA LYS A 64 -13.14 -9.06 -18.44
C LYS A 64 -14.24 -8.36 -17.65
N HIS A 65 -13.88 -7.38 -16.81
CA HIS A 65 -14.83 -6.66 -15.96
C HIS A 65 -15.21 -5.27 -16.50
N GLY A 66 -14.71 -4.91 -17.69
CA GLY A 66 -15.10 -3.71 -18.40
C GLY A 66 -14.61 -2.41 -17.75
N MET A 67 -13.55 -2.47 -16.93
CA MET A 67 -12.98 -1.29 -16.26
C MET A 67 -12.15 -0.38 -17.19
N ARG A 68 -12.19 -0.60 -18.51
CA ARG A 68 -11.65 0.36 -19.49
C ARG A 68 -12.38 1.70 -19.43
N TRP A 69 -13.67 1.68 -19.08
CA TRP A 69 -14.52 2.86 -18.95
C TRP A 69 -15.28 2.83 -17.62
N THR A 70 -15.61 4.01 -17.10
CA THR A 70 -16.47 4.14 -15.92
C THR A 70 -17.93 4.02 -16.34
N LYS A 71 -18.67 3.09 -15.73
CA LYS A 71 -20.09 2.89 -16.02
C LYS A 71 -20.99 3.96 -15.37
N TYR A 72 -20.53 4.54 -14.26
CA TYR A 72 -21.29 5.50 -13.46
C TYR A 72 -20.61 6.87 -13.47
N ARG A 73 -21.40 7.90 -13.19
CA ARG A 73 -20.93 9.28 -12.97
C ARG A 73 -20.80 9.56 -11.48
N GLY A 74 -19.75 10.30 -11.10
CA GLY A 74 -19.43 10.65 -9.71
C GLY A 74 -18.43 9.69 -9.06
N LEU A 75 -17.51 10.25 -8.26
CA LEU A 75 -16.40 9.52 -7.64
C LEU A 75 -16.89 8.39 -6.72
N GLU A 76 -17.89 8.66 -5.89
CA GLU A 76 -18.43 7.69 -4.92
C GLU A 76 -19.00 6.44 -5.61
N LYS A 77 -19.79 6.62 -6.67
CA LYS A 77 -20.40 5.51 -7.42
C LYS A 77 -19.35 4.68 -8.16
N VAL A 78 -18.35 5.34 -8.75
CA VAL A 78 -17.23 4.67 -9.42
C VAL A 78 -16.38 3.89 -8.42
N ALA A 79 -16.11 4.47 -7.24
CA ALA A 79 -15.38 3.81 -6.17
C ALA A 79 -16.13 2.56 -5.69
N THR A 80 -17.43 2.66 -5.44
CA THR A 80 -18.28 1.54 -5.01
C THR A 80 -18.29 0.42 -6.04
N HIS A 81 -18.49 0.73 -7.33
CA HIS A 81 -18.43 -0.27 -8.40
C HIS A 81 -17.06 -0.95 -8.47
N THR A 82 -15.99 -0.17 -8.38
CA THR A 82 -14.62 -0.70 -8.41
C THR A 82 -14.35 -1.63 -7.22
N MET A 83 -14.81 -1.26 -6.03
CA MET A 83 -14.70 -2.08 -4.83
C MET A 83 -15.44 -3.42 -4.98
N LEU A 84 -16.66 -3.39 -5.51
CA LEU A 84 -17.46 -4.60 -5.75
C LEU A 84 -16.80 -5.53 -6.78
N VAL A 85 -16.25 -4.99 -7.87
CA VAL A 85 -15.53 -5.78 -8.88
C VAL A 85 -14.32 -6.49 -8.24
N PHE A 86 -13.47 -5.77 -7.52
CA PHE A 86 -12.30 -6.38 -6.88
C PHE A 86 -12.68 -7.36 -5.78
N ALA A 87 -13.74 -7.10 -5.01
CA ALA A 87 -14.27 -8.04 -4.03
C ALA A 87 -14.70 -9.36 -4.71
N ALA A 88 -15.46 -9.29 -5.81
CA ALA A 88 -15.87 -10.46 -6.57
C ALA A 88 -14.68 -11.23 -7.16
N MET A 89 -13.67 -10.52 -7.69
CA MET A 89 -12.44 -11.14 -8.19
C MET A 89 -11.68 -11.89 -7.09
N ASN A 90 -11.61 -11.31 -5.88
CA ASN A 90 -10.99 -11.95 -4.73
C ASN A 90 -11.77 -13.20 -4.29
N LEU A 91 -13.10 -13.14 -4.24
CA LEU A 91 -13.96 -14.29 -3.95
C LEU A 91 -13.77 -15.43 -4.97
N LYS A 92 -13.72 -15.10 -6.27
CA LYS A 92 -13.42 -16.06 -7.33
C LYS A 92 -12.06 -16.74 -7.12
N LYS A 93 -11.05 -15.96 -6.71
CA LYS A 93 -9.71 -16.46 -6.42
C LYS A 93 -9.72 -17.44 -5.25
N LEU A 94 -10.41 -17.09 -4.16
CA LEU A 94 -10.60 -17.96 -2.99
C LEU A 94 -11.32 -19.27 -3.36
N ALA A 95 -12.42 -19.20 -4.10
CA ALA A 95 -13.15 -20.37 -4.57
C ALA A 95 -12.27 -21.29 -5.43
N THR A 96 -11.44 -20.70 -6.31
CA THR A 96 -10.49 -21.46 -7.14
C THR A 96 -9.41 -22.14 -6.31
N TRP A 97 -8.95 -21.51 -5.23
CA TRP A 97 -7.97 -22.10 -4.31
C TRP A 97 -8.56 -23.29 -3.56
N LEU A 98 -9.75 -23.10 -2.97
CA LEU A 98 -10.51 -24.16 -2.29
C LEU A 98 -10.74 -25.36 -3.22
N TRP A 99 -11.21 -25.12 -4.45
CA TRP A 99 -11.46 -26.18 -5.43
C TRP A 99 -10.21 -26.97 -5.80
N LYS A 100 -9.05 -26.30 -5.91
CA LYS A 100 -7.78 -26.94 -6.29
C LYS A 100 -7.07 -27.62 -5.12
N GLY A 101 -7.70 -27.72 -3.95
CA GLY A 101 -7.07 -28.25 -2.73
C GLY A 101 -5.85 -27.44 -2.27
N LYS A 102 -5.69 -26.21 -2.78
CA LYS A 102 -4.65 -25.30 -2.30
C LYS A 102 -5.20 -24.65 -1.06
N GLU A 103 -4.72 -25.04 0.11
CA GLU A 103 -5.17 -24.44 1.37
C GLU A 103 -5.09 -22.90 1.28
N PRO A 104 -6.22 -22.19 1.21
CA PRO A 104 -6.23 -20.74 1.25
C PRO A 104 -5.82 -20.23 2.64
N LEU A 105 -5.88 -21.13 3.62
CA LEU A 105 -5.95 -20.85 5.04
C LEU A 105 -4.63 -21.00 5.77
N PHE A 106 -3.52 -21.43 5.15
CA PHE A 106 -2.26 -21.55 5.89
C PHE A 106 -1.75 -20.21 6.46
N PHE A 107 -2.11 -19.09 5.82
CA PHE A 107 -1.81 -17.74 6.30
C PHE A 107 -2.90 -17.19 7.25
N CYS A 108 -4.18 -17.47 6.96
CA CYS A 108 -5.30 -16.98 7.77
C CYS A 108 -5.46 -17.76 9.09
N SER A 109 -5.21 -19.07 9.11
CA SER A 109 -5.20 -19.87 10.34
C SER A 109 -4.06 -19.46 11.25
N LYS A 110 -2.86 -19.21 10.70
CA LYS A 110 -1.72 -18.73 11.50
C LYS A 110 -1.98 -17.35 12.07
N ILE A 111 -2.45 -16.38 11.27
CA ILE A 111 -2.78 -15.03 11.77
C ILE A 111 -3.95 -15.05 12.75
N ARG A 112 -5.02 -15.82 12.49
CA ARG A 112 -6.15 -15.97 13.41
C ARG A 112 -5.67 -16.54 14.75
N ASN A 113 -4.89 -17.63 14.71
CA ASN A 113 -4.32 -18.24 15.90
C ASN A 113 -3.35 -17.31 16.65
N GLU A 114 -2.58 -16.48 15.94
CA GLU A 114 -1.63 -15.53 16.53
C GLU A 114 -2.34 -14.32 17.15
N VAL A 115 -3.38 -13.79 16.48
CA VAL A 115 -4.20 -12.68 16.96
C VAL A 115 -5.08 -13.11 18.13
N ASP A 116 -5.73 -14.26 18.05
CA ASP A 116 -6.56 -14.82 19.13
C ASP A 116 -5.73 -15.12 20.38
N LYS A 117 -4.50 -15.66 20.23
CA LYS A 117 -3.56 -15.83 21.34
C LYS A 117 -3.19 -14.50 21.98
N LYS A 118 -2.86 -13.47 21.19
CA LYS A 118 -2.51 -12.15 21.72
C LYS A 118 -3.69 -11.48 22.42
N LEU A 119 -4.90 -11.62 21.88
CA LEU A 119 -6.12 -11.06 22.47
C LEU A 119 -6.50 -11.76 23.77
N PHE A 120 -6.31 -13.09 23.85
CA PHE A 120 -6.54 -13.87 25.06
C PHE A 120 -5.51 -13.53 26.14
N GLN A 121 -4.22 -13.48 25.80
CA GLN A 121 -3.16 -13.10 26.74
C GLN A 121 -3.41 -11.70 27.32
N ALA A 122 -3.79 -10.73 26.48
CA ALA A 122 -4.08 -9.36 26.90
C ALA A 122 -5.28 -9.26 27.86
N ARG A 123 -6.31 -10.10 27.68
CA ARG A 123 -7.49 -10.17 28.57
C ARG A 123 -7.18 -10.83 29.91
N VAL A 124 -6.34 -11.87 29.91
CA VAL A 124 -5.90 -12.53 31.14
C VAL A 124 -5.04 -11.56 31.97
N THR A 125 -4.08 -10.87 31.35
CA THR A 125 -3.24 -9.89 32.06
C THR A 125 -4.02 -8.72 32.64
N SER A 126 -5.08 -8.25 31.95
CA SER A 126 -5.90 -7.15 32.46
C SER A 126 -6.80 -7.59 33.63
N LEU A 127 -7.25 -8.84 33.65
CA LEU A 127 -8.05 -9.39 34.76
C LEU A 127 -7.19 -9.68 36.00
N GLU A 128 -5.98 -10.22 35.81
CA GLU A 128 -5.02 -10.43 36.90
C GLU A 128 -4.56 -9.11 37.53
N GLN A 129 -4.37 -8.07 36.73
CA GLN A 129 -4.06 -6.71 37.24
C GLN A 129 -5.22 -6.09 38.02
N LEU A 130 -6.47 -6.36 37.64
CA LEU A 130 -7.64 -5.86 38.38
C LEU A 130 -7.83 -6.61 39.71
N LEU A 131 -7.58 -7.92 39.71
CA LEU A 131 -7.66 -8.77 40.91
C LEU A 131 -6.52 -8.54 41.90
N SER A 132 -5.38 -7.98 41.48
CA SER A 132 -4.27 -7.62 42.39
C SER A 132 -4.38 -6.20 42.97
N THR A 133 -5.32 -5.39 42.48
CA THR A 133 -5.61 -4.03 42.97
C THR A 133 -6.80 -3.94 43.92
N VAL A 134 -7.48 -5.07 44.19
CA VAL A 134 -8.54 -5.24 45.19
C VAL A 134 -7.99 -6.08 46.34
#